data_AF-A0A074W5R9-F1
#
_entry.id   AF-A0A074W5R9-F1
#
_cell.length_a   1.000
_cell.length_b   1.000
_cell.length_c   1.000
_cell.angle_alpha   90.00
_cell.angle_beta   90.00
_cell.angle_gamma   90.00
#
_symmetry.space_group_name_H-M   'P 1'
#
loop_
_entity.id
_entity.type
_entity.pdbx_description
1 polymer ?
#
loop_
_entity_poly.entity_id
_entity_poly.type
_entity_poly.pdbx_seq_one_letter_code
_entity_poly.pdbx_strand_id
1 'polypeptide(L)' 'CYDHGCDGRVFSSRSNLLRHQRERAPHARLLACPMCGATFYRLWTRDYHVKSARCQ' A
#
# COMPACT_ATOMS: atom_id res chain seq x y z
N CYS A 1 -10.21 11.63 6.06
CA CYS A 1 -9.29 12.68 6.53
C CYS A 1 -9.68 13.95 5.81
N TYR A 2 -9.97 15.01 6.55
CA TYR A 2 -10.03 16.38 6.01
C TYR A 2 -8.62 16.98 5.90
N ASP A 3 -7.63 16.12 5.70
CA ASP A 3 -6.23 16.49 5.65
C ASP A 3 -5.69 15.98 4.34
N HIS A 4 -5.26 16.92 3.50
CA HIS A 4 -4.89 16.74 2.10
C HIS A 4 -3.59 15.92 1.92
N GLY A 5 -3.01 15.37 2.99
CA GLY A 5 -1.82 14.51 2.98
C GLY A 5 -2.01 13.05 2.55
N CYS A 6 -3.14 12.67 1.94
CA CYS A 6 -3.40 11.31 1.43
C CYS A 6 -3.50 11.22 -0.11
N ASP A 7 -2.80 12.12 -0.84
CA ASP A 7 -2.84 12.21 -2.32
C ASP A 7 -4.28 12.31 -2.88
N GLY A 8 -5.16 13.02 -2.16
CA GLY A 8 -6.56 13.16 -2.56
C GLY A 8 -7.46 11.93 -2.35
N ARG A 9 -6.99 10.88 -1.66
CA ARG A 9 -7.84 9.71 -1.37
C ARG A 9 -8.91 10.02 -0.32
N VAL A 10 -10.17 9.95 -0.75
CA VAL A 10 -11.34 10.04 0.13
C VAL A 10 -11.71 8.63 0.60
N PHE A 11 -11.79 8.44 1.92
CA PHE A 11 -12.19 7.16 2.50
C PHE A 11 -13.65 7.23 2.94
N SER A 12 -14.47 6.28 2.49
CA SER A 12 -15.88 6.19 2.83
C SER A 12 -16.15 5.76 4.28
N SER A 13 -15.12 5.34 5.02
CA SER A 13 -15.25 4.95 6.43
C SER A 13 -13.98 5.25 7.23
N ARG A 14 -14.16 5.50 8.54
CA ARG A 14 -13.07 5.74 9.49
C ARG A 14 -12.12 4.54 9.59
N SER A 15 -12.63 3.31 9.53
CA SER A 15 -11.82 2.09 9.56
C SER A 15 -10.88 1.98 8.36
N ASN A 16 -11.34 2.40 7.18
CA ASN A 16 -10.50 2.44 5.97
C ASN A 16 -9.40 3.50 6.09
N LEU A 17 -9.71 4.65 6.67
CA LEU A 17 -8.73 5.70 6.94
C LEU A 17 -7.67 5.26 7.96
N LEU A 18 -8.07 4.66 9.08
CA LEU A 18 -7.14 4.17 10.12
C LEU A 18 -6.20 3.09 9.59
N ARG A 19 -6.70 2.22 8.70
CA ARG A 19 -5.86 1.26 7.98
C ARG A 19 -4.86 1.98 7.06
N HIS A 20 -5.33 2.96 6.30
CA HIS A 20 -4.45 3.76 5.43
C HIS A 20 -3.33 4.46 6.21
N GLN A 21 -3.65 5.09 7.35
CA GLN A 21 -2.65 5.75 8.19
C GLN A 21 -1.62 4.78 8.75
N ARG A 22 -2.02 3.55 9.15
CA ARG A 22 -1.07 2.51 9.58
C ARG A 22 -0.14 2.06 8.44
N GLU A 23 -0.68 1.91 7.24
CA GLU A 23 0.12 1.56 6.06
C GLU A 23 1.06 2.70 5.65
N ARG A 24 0.66 3.97 5.85
CA ARG A 24 1.51 5.14 5.59
C ARG A 24 2.50 5.49 6.71
N ALA A 25 2.46 4.81 7.84
CA ALA A 25 3.39 5.08 8.92
C ALA A 25 4.84 4.86 8.42
N PRO A 26 5.81 5.73 8.79
CA PRO A 26 7.18 5.63 8.31
C PRO A 26 7.89 4.31 8.69
N HIS A 27 7.36 3.58 9.67
CA HIS A 27 7.85 2.25 10.08
C HIS A 27 7.01 1.10 9.51
N ALA A 28 6.10 1.38 8.58
CA ALA A 28 5.33 0.34 7.92
C ALA A 28 6.27 -0.59 7.17
N ARG A 29 6.22 -1.88 7.53
CA ARG A 29 7.06 -2.90 6.91
C ARG A 29 6.63 -3.09 5.46
N LEU A 30 7.41 -2.52 4.54
CA LEU A 30 7.24 -2.74 3.11
C LEU A 30 7.69 -4.15 2.73
N LEU A 31 6.96 -4.74 1.80
CA LEU A 31 7.23 -6.04 1.22
C LEU A 31 7.82 -5.82 -0.16
N ALA A 32 9.10 -6.16 -0.32
CA ALA A 32 9.75 -6.10 -1.62
C ALA A 32 9.37 -7.32 -2.49
N CYS A 33 9.19 -7.09 -3.78
CA CYS A 33 9.11 -8.15 -4.77
C CYS A 33 10.50 -8.77 -4.97
N PRO A 34 10.65 -10.10 -4.87
CA PRO A 34 11.95 -10.75 -5.07
C PRO A 34 12.44 -10.71 -6.53
N MET A 35 11.55 -10.42 -7.49
CA MET A 35 11.87 -10.43 -8.92
C MET A 35 12.37 -9.06 -9.42
N CYS A 36 11.73 -7.96 -9.02
CA CYS A 36 12.04 -6.61 -9.52
C CYS A 36 12.36 -5.59 -8.41
N GLY A 37 12.26 -5.96 -7.14
CA GLY A 37 12.52 -5.05 -6.01
C GLY A 37 11.41 -4.04 -5.71
N ALA A 38 10.30 -4.03 -6.46
CA ALA A 38 9.17 -3.15 -6.20
C ALA A 38 8.60 -3.35 -4.78
N THR A 39 8.33 -2.25 -4.07
CA THR A 39 7.88 -2.28 -2.68
C THR A 39 6.37 -2.13 -2.56
N PHE A 40 5.74 -2.97 -1.74
CA PHE A 40 4.31 -2.98 -1.50
C PHE A 40 3.99 -2.94 -0.01
N TYR A 41 2.92 -2.24 0.37
CA TYR A 41 2.45 -2.20 1.76
C TYR A 41 1.65 -3.44 2.17
N ARG A 42 1.22 -4.26 1.21
CA ARG A 42 0.31 -5.40 1.44
C ARG A 42 0.75 -6.63 0.64
N LEU A 43 0.69 -7.78 1.30
CA LEU A 43 1.10 -9.10 0.77
C LEU A 43 0.33 -9.47 -0.49
N TRP A 44 -1.00 -9.39 -0.45
CA TRP A 44 -1.86 -9.72 -1.59
C TRP A 44 -1.50 -8.91 -2.85
N THR A 45 -1.22 -7.62 -2.71
CA THR A 45 -0.84 -6.77 -3.87
C THR A 45 0.52 -7.14 -4.44
N ARG A 46 1.49 -7.47 -3.58
CA ARG A 46 2.78 -8.01 -4.04
C ARG A 46 2.56 -9.33 -4.77
N ASP A 47 1.80 -10.24 -4.18
CA ASP A 47 1.55 -11.57 -4.76
C ASP A 47 0.78 -11.49 -6.06
N TYR A 48 -0.20 -10.59 -6.15
CA TYR A 48 -0.91 -10.32 -7.39
C TYR A 48 0.02 -9.71 -8.44
N HIS A 49 0.90 -8.77 -8.07
CA HIS A 49 1.92 -8.23 -8.97
C HIS A 49 2.86 -9.32 -9.52
N VAL A 50 3.36 -10.20 -8.63
CA VAL A 50 4.22 -11.33 -8.99
C VAL A 50 3.46 -12.32 -9.88
N LYS A 51 2.23 -12.70 -9.50
CA LYS A 51 1.38 -13.62 -10.27
C LYS A 51 1.00 -13.06 -11.63
N SER A 52 0.75 -11.76 -11.72
CA SER A 52 0.42 -11.09 -12.97
C SER A 52 1.65 -10.83 -13.84
N ALA A 53 2.85 -11.26 -13.41
CA ALA A 53 4.13 -11.07 -14.09
C ALA A 53 4.39 -9.61 -14.51
N ARG A 54 3.84 -8.64 -13.76
CA ARG A 54 4.05 -7.20 -14.00
C ARG A 54 5.38 -6.68 -13.42
N CYS A 55 6.33 -7.59 -13.25
CA CYS A 55 7.71 -7.31 -12.88
C CYS A 55 8.44 -6.79 -14.13
N GLN A 56 8.12 -5.59 -14.59
CA GLN A 56 8.93 -4.88 -15.59
C GLN A 56 9.93 -3.96 -14.89
#